data_AF-G3EQR3-F1
#
_entry.id   AF-G3EQR3-F1
#
_cell.length_a   1.000
_cell.length_b   1.000
_cell.length_c   1.000
_cell.angle_alpha   90.00
_cell.angle_beta   90.00
_cell.angle_gamma   90.00
#
_symmetry.space_group_name_H-M   'P 1'
#
loop_
_entity.id
_entity.type
_entity.pdbx_description
1 polymer ?
#
loop_
_entity_poly.entity_id
_entity_poly.type
_entity_poly.pdbx_seq_one_letter_code
_entity_poly.pdbx_strand_id
1 'polypeptide(L)'
;LDGYPVFTRKYHTDVSYQACVKQLFDNHKYIYPQFATHNAQTVAVVTEIANGNKDFEFQCLHGMGDPLYDNIVGKEGYEDIPCRIYAPVGGHKHLLAYLVRRLLENGANSSFVNRIVDESLPIESLIEDPVQKTLENGCDQHPNIPYPKDIVAPRLNSQGHNINDFAILDKMYSSIEEYTSINNYEALPIVDGISFDKNDAQDVINPNDNSVIGTVINADFDAAKKAMSNAEEAFESWNATSADQRADILERFADLLEANTNKLIAIAMIEAGKTLANG
;
A
#
# COMPACT_ATOMS: atom_id res chain seq x y z
N LEU A 1 -0.36 3.66 6.03
CA LEU A 1 -1.26 2.69 5.37
C LEU A 1 -1.66 1.61 6.38
N ASP A 2 -2.94 1.31 6.45
CA ASP A 2 -3.51 0.45 7.50
C ASP A 2 -3.38 -1.05 7.21
N GLY A 3 -3.05 -1.40 5.96
CA GLY A 3 -2.88 -2.78 5.52
C GLY A 3 -2.46 -2.85 4.05
N TYR A 4 -2.61 -4.04 3.48
CA TYR A 4 -2.30 -4.31 2.08
C TYR A 4 -3.56 -4.29 1.22
N PRO A 5 -3.49 -3.80 -0.04
CA PRO A 5 -4.62 -3.83 -0.97
C PRO A 5 -4.90 -5.22 -1.54
N VAL A 6 -4.19 -6.24 -1.05
CA VAL A 6 -4.31 -7.64 -1.45
C VAL A 6 -4.28 -8.53 -0.21
N PHE A 7 -4.90 -9.70 -0.29
CA PHE A 7 -4.82 -10.68 0.79
C PHE A 7 -3.38 -11.17 0.98
N THR A 8 -3.02 -11.46 2.22
CA THR A 8 -1.69 -11.96 2.60
C THR A 8 -1.63 -13.48 2.73
N ARG A 9 -2.79 -14.15 2.70
CA ARG A 9 -2.90 -15.61 2.64
C ARG A 9 -3.55 -16.03 1.33
N LYS A 10 -2.96 -17.03 0.67
CA LYS A 10 -3.44 -17.51 -0.63
C LYS A 10 -4.91 -17.96 -0.59
N TYR A 11 -5.31 -18.69 0.46
CA TYR A 11 -6.68 -19.19 0.56
C TYR A 11 -7.74 -18.09 0.76
N HIS A 12 -7.37 -16.91 1.28
CA HIS A 12 -8.28 -15.76 1.30
C HIS A 12 -8.55 -15.24 -0.11
N THR A 13 -7.53 -15.22 -0.99
CA THR A 13 -7.72 -14.93 -2.42
C THR A 13 -8.61 -15.97 -3.08
N ASP A 14 -8.48 -17.25 -2.75
CA ASP A 14 -9.34 -18.29 -3.30
C ASP A 14 -10.81 -18.11 -2.87
N VAL A 15 -11.07 -17.80 -1.60
CA VAL A 15 -12.43 -17.47 -1.11
C VAL A 15 -12.97 -16.23 -1.82
N SER A 16 -12.17 -15.18 -1.96
CA SER A 16 -12.56 -13.97 -2.68
C SER A 16 -12.88 -14.27 -4.14
N TYR A 17 -12.11 -15.15 -4.79
CA TYR A 17 -12.39 -15.57 -6.16
C TYR A 17 -13.76 -16.24 -6.25
N GLN A 18 -14.06 -17.20 -5.39
CA GLN A 18 -15.35 -17.89 -5.37
C GLN A 18 -16.53 -16.95 -5.09
N ALA A 19 -16.36 -15.98 -4.18
CA ALA A 19 -17.37 -14.96 -3.93
C ALA A 19 -17.64 -14.08 -5.16
N CYS A 20 -16.58 -13.67 -5.88
CA CYS A 20 -16.70 -12.92 -7.13
C CYS A 20 -17.33 -13.74 -8.25
N VAL A 21 -17.03 -15.04 -8.35
CA VAL A 21 -17.66 -15.97 -9.31
C VAL A 21 -19.18 -15.98 -9.10
N LYS A 22 -19.64 -16.12 -7.86
CA LYS A 22 -21.07 -16.08 -7.52
C LYS A 22 -21.69 -14.75 -7.95
N GLN A 23 -21.06 -13.63 -7.62
CA GLN A 23 -21.56 -12.31 -7.99
C GLN A 23 -21.62 -12.10 -9.50
N LEU A 24 -20.65 -12.61 -10.26
CA LEU A 24 -20.66 -12.56 -11.72
C LEU A 24 -21.80 -13.39 -12.31
N PHE A 25 -22.03 -14.61 -11.79
CA PHE A 25 -23.17 -15.41 -12.23
C PHE A 25 -24.52 -14.80 -11.85
N ASP A 26 -24.65 -14.16 -10.68
CA ASP A 26 -25.87 -13.44 -10.31
C ASP A 26 -26.18 -12.29 -11.29
N ASN A 27 -25.18 -11.79 -12.03
CA ASN A 27 -25.26 -10.68 -12.97
C ASN A 27 -24.96 -11.07 -14.44
N HIS A 28 -24.98 -12.37 -14.79
CA HIS A 28 -24.60 -12.87 -16.12
C HIS A 28 -25.42 -12.28 -17.28
N LYS A 29 -26.62 -11.74 -16.99
CA LYS A 29 -27.45 -11.04 -17.97
C LYS A 29 -26.83 -9.74 -18.51
N TYR A 30 -25.89 -9.14 -17.76
CA TYR A 30 -25.28 -7.86 -18.09
C TYR A 30 -23.79 -7.98 -18.41
N ILE A 31 -23.14 -9.05 -17.94
CA ILE A 31 -21.70 -9.25 -18.00
C ILE A 31 -21.46 -10.69 -18.42
N TYR A 32 -20.62 -10.87 -19.44
CA TYR A 32 -20.14 -12.19 -19.83
C TYR A 32 -18.94 -12.59 -18.94
N PRO A 33 -19.06 -13.58 -18.05
CA PRO A 33 -17.97 -13.94 -17.13
C PRO A 33 -16.83 -14.67 -17.85
N GLN A 34 -15.59 -14.30 -17.53
CA GLN A 34 -14.37 -14.90 -18.06
C GLN A 34 -13.48 -15.33 -16.89
N PHE A 35 -13.45 -16.63 -16.59
CA PHE A 35 -12.75 -17.16 -15.41
C PHE A 35 -11.33 -17.63 -15.77
N ALA A 36 -10.35 -16.77 -15.52
CA ALA A 36 -8.94 -17.12 -15.70
C ALA A 36 -8.41 -17.90 -14.49
N THR A 37 -7.99 -19.15 -14.67
CA THR A 37 -7.39 -19.97 -13.61
C THR A 37 -6.65 -21.21 -14.16
N HIS A 38 -5.62 -21.65 -13.45
CA HIS A 38 -4.96 -22.97 -13.65
C HIS A 38 -5.24 -23.93 -12.51
N ASN A 39 -6.08 -23.55 -11.55
CA ASN A 39 -6.43 -24.37 -10.41
C ASN A 39 -7.65 -25.23 -10.73
N ALA A 40 -7.46 -26.55 -10.81
CA ALA A 40 -8.52 -27.49 -11.13
C ALA A 40 -9.66 -27.49 -10.09
N GLN A 41 -9.34 -27.26 -8.81
CA GLN A 41 -10.37 -27.10 -7.76
C GLN A 41 -11.25 -25.88 -8.05
N THR A 42 -10.65 -24.78 -8.51
CA THR A 42 -11.40 -23.57 -8.86
C THR A 42 -12.26 -23.77 -10.10
N VAL A 43 -11.77 -24.48 -11.11
CA VAL A 43 -12.58 -24.87 -12.28
C VAL A 43 -13.81 -25.67 -11.83
N ALA A 44 -13.63 -26.69 -11.00
CA ALA A 44 -14.73 -27.51 -10.50
C ALA A 44 -15.77 -26.68 -9.73
N VAL A 45 -15.32 -25.76 -8.87
CA VAL A 45 -16.22 -24.86 -8.13
C VAL A 45 -16.98 -23.91 -9.06
N VAL A 46 -16.32 -23.33 -10.07
CA VAL A 46 -16.99 -22.47 -11.06
C VAL A 46 -18.08 -23.24 -11.80
N THR A 47 -17.78 -24.46 -12.25
CA THR A 47 -18.75 -25.31 -12.95
C THR A 47 -19.93 -25.69 -12.06
N GLU A 48 -19.69 -26.01 -10.79
CA GLU A 48 -20.75 -26.31 -9.83
C GLU A 48 -21.63 -25.08 -9.57
N ILE A 49 -21.04 -23.90 -9.35
CA ILE A 49 -21.79 -22.64 -9.16
C ILE A 49 -22.60 -22.27 -10.40
N ALA A 50 -22.07 -22.54 -11.59
CA ALA A 50 -22.77 -22.28 -12.85
C ALA A 50 -24.09 -23.07 -12.94
N ASN A 51 -24.20 -24.21 -12.25
CA ASN A 51 -25.41 -25.03 -12.14
C ASN A 51 -26.07 -25.29 -13.52
N GLY A 52 -25.26 -25.73 -14.48
CA GLY A 52 -25.68 -26.00 -15.85
C GLY A 52 -25.74 -24.78 -16.78
N ASN A 53 -25.53 -23.57 -16.28
CA ASN A 53 -25.28 -22.40 -17.12
C ASN A 53 -23.94 -22.59 -17.87
N LYS A 54 -23.93 -22.34 -19.17
CA LYS A 54 -22.73 -22.44 -20.04
C LYS A 54 -22.35 -21.11 -20.68
N ASP A 55 -23.06 -20.02 -20.34
CA ASP A 55 -22.82 -18.67 -20.86
C ASP A 55 -21.69 -17.97 -20.11
N PHE A 56 -20.49 -18.56 -20.19
CA PHE A 56 -19.24 -18.04 -19.67
C PHE A 56 -18.07 -18.68 -20.43
N GLU A 57 -16.85 -18.20 -20.20
CA GLU A 57 -15.65 -18.91 -20.67
C GLU A 57 -14.64 -19.08 -19.54
N PHE A 58 -13.83 -20.12 -19.65
CA PHE A 58 -12.57 -20.17 -18.93
C PHE A 58 -11.47 -19.45 -19.71
N GLN A 59 -10.41 -19.07 -19.02
CA GLN A 59 -9.19 -18.58 -19.66
C GLN A 59 -7.94 -19.21 -19.05
N CYS A 60 -6.93 -19.42 -19.88
CA CYS A 60 -5.66 -19.97 -19.46
C CYS A 60 -4.49 -19.29 -20.17
N LEU A 61 -3.29 -19.50 -19.64
CA LEU A 61 -2.06 -19.02 -20.27
C LEU A 61 -1.53 -20.02 -21.27
N HIS A 62 -1.10 -19.51 -22.43
CA HIS A 62 -0.41 -20.30 -23.45
C HIS A 62 0.81 -21.04 -22.86
N GLY A 63 0.90 -22.34 -23.13
CA GLY A 63 2.01 -23.20 -22.69
C GLY A 63 1.95 -23.62 -21.21
N MET A 64 0.84 -23.33 -20.51
CA MET A 64 0.65 -23.72 -19.11
C MET A 64 -0.72 -24.33 -18.83
N GLY A 65 -1.76 -23.86 -19.52
CA GLY A 65 -3.14 -24.32 -19.30
C GLY A 65 -3.50 -25.62 -20.01
N ASP A 66 -2.72 -26.02 -21.02
CA ASP A 66 -3.10 -27.11 -21.93
C ASP A 66 -3.42 -28.42 -21.18
N PRO A 67 -2.59 -28.90 -20.22
CA PRO A 67 -2.88 -30.15 -19.50
C PRO A 67 -4.21 -30.15 -18.73
N LEU A 68 -4.66 -28.98 -18.27
CA LEU A 68 -5.94 -28.84 -17.58
C LEU A 68 -7.09 -28.72 -18.58
N TYR A 69 -6.97 -27.79 -19.54
CA TYR A 69 -8.09 -27.44 -20.41
C TYR A 69 -8.34 -28.41 -21.56
N ASP A 70 -7.36 -29.25 -21.92
CA ASP A 70 -7.57 -30.41 -22.80
C ASP A 70 -8.55 -31.44 -22.20
N ASN A 71 -8.73 -31.41 -20.89
CA ASN A 71 -9.70 -32.23 -20.15
C ASN A 71 -11.03 -31.52 -19.86
N ILE A 72 -11.19 -30.28 -20.34
CA ILE A 72 -12.40 -29.46 -20.12
C ILE A 72 -13.09 -29.21 -21.45
N VAL A 73 -12.38 -28.59 -22.41
CA VAL A 73 -13.01 -28.11 -23.66
C VAL A 73 -13.55 -29.29 -24.47
N GLY A 74 -14.87 -29.30 -24.69
CA GLY A 74 -15.55 -30.32 -25.49
C GLY A 74 -15.63 -31.71 -24.84
N LYS A 75 -15.36 -31.82 -23.53
CA LYS A 75 -15.49 -33.06 -22.75
C LYS A 75 -16.88 -33.18 -22.13
N GLU A 76 -17.24 -34.42 -21.78
CA GLU A 76 -18.50 -34.72 -21.11
C GLU A 76 -18.62 -33.95 -19.78
N GLY A 77 -19.77 -33.31 -19.55
CA GLY A 77 -20.01 -32.42 -18.40
C GLY A 77 -19.51 -30.99 -18.58
N TYR A 78 -18.71 -30.71 -19.61
CA TYR A 78 -18.16 -29.39 -19.94
C TYR A 78 -18.45 -29.02 -21.41
N GLU A 79 -19.43 -29.65 -22.04
CA GLU A 79 -19.74 -29.39 -23.44
C GLU A 79 -20.09 -27.91 -23.60
N ASP A 80 -19.66 -27.28 -24.69
CA ASP A 80 -19.94 -25.87 -24.97
C ASP A 80 -19.40 -24.86 -23.94
N ILE A 81 -18.52 -25.25 -23.01
CA ILE A 81 -17.76 -24.31 -22.17
C ILE A 81 -16.41 -24.03 -22.85
N PRO A 82 -16.22 -22.85 -23.47
CA PRO A 82 -14.97 -22.52 -24.15
C PRO A 82 -13.85 -22.18 -23.16
N CYS A 83 -12.62 -22.36 -23.62
CA CYS A 83 -11.43 -21.82 -22.97
C CYS A 83 -10.67 -20.91 -23.94
N ARG A 84 -10.40 -19.67 -23.53
CA ARG A 84 -9.57 -18.72 -24.30
C ARG A 84 -8.13 -18.74 -23.79
N ILE A 85 -7.20 -18.90 -24.73
CA ILE A 85 -5.77 -18.87 -24.44
C ILE A 85 -5.25 -17.43 -24.48
N TYR A 86 -4.72 -16.93 -23.36
CA TYR A 86 -3.93 -15.71 -23.30
C TYR A 86 -2.53 -15.99 -23.86
N ALA A 87 -2.26 -15.48 -25.05
CA ALA A 87 -1.05 -15.72 -25.82
C ALA A 87 -0.20 -14.43 -25.97
N PRO A 88 0.84 -14.23 -25.15
CA PRO A 88 1.76 -13.11 -25.30
C PRO A 88 2.56 -13.21 -26.60
N VAL A 89 2.65 -12.12 -27.35
CA VAL A 89 3.41 -12.05 -28.60
C VAL A 89 4.35 -10.85 -28.54
N GLY A 90 5.65 -11.06 -28.79
CA GLY A 90 6.64 -10.00 -28.77
C GLY A 90 8.07 -10.50 -28.99
N GLY A 91 9.02 -9.58 -29.15
CA GLY A 91 10.43 -9.91 -29.24
C GLY A 91 11.01 -10.40 -27.90
N HIS A 92 12.10 -11.18 -27.96
CA HIS A 92 12.76 -11.78 -26.79
C HIS A 92 12.98 -10.81 -25.61
N LYS A 93 13.45 -9.59 -25.88
CA LYS A 93 13.69 -8.55 -24.86
C LYS A 93 12.45 -8.23 -24.03
N HIS A 94 11.28 -8.16 -24.67
CA HIS A 94 10.01 -7.84 -24.00
C HIS A 94 9.45 -9.06 -23.26
N LEU A 95 9.65 -10.26 -23.81
CA LEU A 95 9.19 -11.50 -23.19
C LEU A 95 10.03 -11.91 -21.97
N LEU A 96 11.31 -11.51 -21.88
CA LEU A 96 12.16 -11.81 -20.72
C LEU A 96 11.61 -11.23 -19.41
N ALA A 97 11.17 -9.97 -19.42
CA ALA A 97 10.56 -9.35 -18.24
C ALA A 97 9.23 -10.03 -17.86
N TYR A 98 8.45 -10.42 -18.87
CA TYR A 98 7.21 -11.17 -18.68
C TYR A 98 7.46 -12.59 -18.14
N LEU A 99 8.52 -13.26 -18.60
CA LEU A 99 8.89 -14.63 -18.22
C LEU A 99 9.18 -14.72 -16.72
N VAL A 100 9.95 -13.79 -16.15
CA VAL A 100 10.27 -13.79 -14.71
C VAL A 100 9.00 -13.73 -13.87
N ARG A 101 8.08 -12.81 -14.21
CA ARG A 101 6.79 -12.71 -13.52
C ARG A 101 6.00 -14.01 -13.63
N ARG A 102 6.05 -14.66 -14.79
CA ARG A 102 5.27 -15.87 -15.05
C ARG A 102 5.81 -17.13 -14.38
N LEU A 103 7.13 -17.22 -14.24
CA LEU A 103 7.78 -18.23 -13.41
C LEU A 103 7.41 -18.08 -11.94
N LEU A 104 7.36 -16.84 -11.42
CA LEU A 104 6.95 -16.59 -10.02
C LEU A 104 5.47 -16.91 -9.77
N GLU A 105 4.60 -16.54 -10.70
CA GLU A 105 3.14 -16.76 -10.58
C GLU A 105 2.79 -18.25 -10.44
N ASN A 106 3.39 -19.09 -11.26
CA ASN A 106 3.06 -20.51 -11.30
C ASN A 106 4.05 -21.42 -10.55
N GLY A 107 5.25 -20.92 -10.24
CA GLY A 107 6.30 -21.64 -9.51
C GLY A 107 6.36 -21.35 -8.02
N ALA A 108 5.51 -20.46 -7.48
CA ALA A 108 5.44 -20.25 -6.04
C ALA A 108 4.98 -21.52 -5.31
N ASN A 109 5.48 -21.77 -4.09
CA ASN A 109 5.12 -22.96 -3.30
C ASN A 109 3.59 -23.12 -3.07
N SER A 110 2.86 -22.00 -3.03
CA SER A 110 1.41 -21.99 -2.88
C SER A 110 0.63 -22.09 -4.20
N SER A 111 1.31 -22.09 -5.35
CA SER A 111 0.71 -22.23 -6.69
C SER A 111 0.19 -23.66 -6.88
N PHE A 112 -1.01 -23.80 -7.45
CA PHE A 112 -1.56 -25.10 -7.81
C PHE A 112 -0.66 -25.84 -8.81
N VAL A 113 -0.13 -25.13 -9.82
CA VAL A 113 0.74 -25.71 -10.87
C VAL A 113 2.03 -26.27 -10.28
N ASN A 114 2.60 -25.63 -9.26
CA ASN A 114 3.79 -26.15 -8.57
C ASN A 114 3.46 -27.33 -7.66
N ARG A 115 2.27 -27.33 -7.03
CA ARG A 115 1.86 -28.40 -6.11
C ARG A 115 1.41 -29.66 -6.83
N ILE A 116 0.82 -29.58 -8.02
CA ILE A 116 0.36 -30.76 -8.77
C ILE A 116 1.50 -31.59 -9.38
N VAL A 117 2.66 -30.97 -9.61
CA VAL A 117 3.87 -31.69 -10.06
C VAL A 117 4.66 -32.31 -8.91
N ASP A 118 4.31 -31.98 -7.66
CA ASP A 118 4.89 -32.60 -6.48
C ASP A 118 4.18 -33.92 -6.17
N GLU A 119 4.75 -35.03 -6.64
CA GLU A 119 4.22 -36.38 -6.44
C GLU A 119 4.09 -36.81 -4.96
N SER A 120 4.71 -36.06 -4.03
CA SER A 120 4.61 -36.33 -2.59
C SER A 120 3.36 -35.74 -1.94
N LEU A 121 2.66 -34.82 -2.61
CA LEU A 121 1.46 -34.17 -2.06
C LEU A 121 0.19 -35.00 -2.32
N PRO A 122 -0.61 -35.28 -1.28
CA PRO A 122 -1.88 -35.98 -1.46
C PRO A 122 -2.88 -35.12 -2.23
N ILE A 123 -3.68 -35.74 -3.10
CA ILE A 123 -4.70 -35.07 -3.93
C ILE A 123 -5.70 -34.32 -3.05
N GLU A 124 -6.04 -34.88 -1.89
CA GLU A 124 -6.95 -34.29 -0.90
C GLU A 124 -6.50 -32.89 -0.46
N SER A 125 -5.19 -32.64 -0.44
CA SER A 125 -4.64 -31.31 -0.12
C SER A 125 -4.82 -30.31 -1.26
N LEU A 126 -4.97 -30.76 -2.51
CA LEU A 126 -5.15 -29.92 -3.70
C LEU A 126 -6.62 -29.52 -3.89
N ILE A 127 -7.56 -30.32 -3.36
CA ILE A 127 -9.01 -30.12 -3.49
C ILE A 127 -9.67 -29.59 -2.21
N GLU A 128 -8.87 -29.20 -1.21
CA GLU A 128 -9.36 -28.61 0.04
C GLU A 128 -10.24 -27.38 -0.22
N ASP A 129 -11.36 -27.27 0.50
CA ASP A 129 -12.25 -26.11 0.40
C ASP A 129 -11.60 -24.88 1.07
N PRO A 130 -11.27 -23.83 0.32
CA PRO A 130 -10.67 -22.62 0.90
C PRO A 130 -11.62 -21.89 1.86
N VAL A 131 -12.94 -22.06 1.74
CA VAL A 131 -13.93 -21.48 2.65
C VAL A 131 -13.86 -22.16 4.01
N GLN A 132 -13.96 -23.49 4.04
CA GLN A 132 -13.79 -24.26 5.28
C GLN A 132 -12.44 -23.96 5.94
N LYS A 133 -11.34 -23.93 5.15
CA LYS A 133 -10.01 -23.59 5.64
C LYS A 133 -9.97 -22.20 6.28
N THR A 134 -10.65 -21.22 5.70
CA THR A 134 -10.74 -19.86 6.25
C THR A 134 -11.54 -19.83 7.55
N LEU A 135 -12.64 -20.58 7.65
CA LEU A 135 -13.44 -20.67 8.88
C LEU A 135 -12.65 -21.30 10.04
N GLU A 136 -11.81 -22.29 9.76
CA GLU A 136 -10.98 -22.97 10.75
C GLU A 136 -9.78 -22.14 11.21
N ASN A 137 -9.16 -21.38 10.29
CA ASN A 137 -7.91 -20.66 10.54
C ASN A 137 -8.09 -19.15 10.78
N GLY A 138 -9.30 -18.63 10.58
CA GLY A 138 -9.62 -17.21 10.70
C GLY A 138 -9.25 -16.36 9.48
N CYS A 139 -9.60 -15.07 9.60
CA CYS A 139 -9.41 -14.06 8.56
C CYS A 139 -8.20 -13.14 8.82
N ASP A 140 -7.33 -13.50 9.77
CA ASP A 140 -6.19 -12.68 10.14
C ASP A 140 -5.11 -12.65 9.06
N GLN A 141 -4.32 -11.58 9.05
CA GLN A 141 -3.14 -11.44 8.20
C GLN A 141 -2.17 -12.63 8.37
N HIS A 142 -1.39 -12.92 7.34
CA HIS A 142 -0.34 -13.93 7.42
C HIS A 142 0.69 -13.54 8.50
N PRO A 143 1.03 -14.44 9.46
CA PRO A 143 1.87 -14.07 10.61
C PRO A 143 3.29 -13.65 10.23
N ASN A 144 3.81 -14.19 9.12
CA ASN A 144 5.14 -13.85 8.61
C ASN A 144 5.16 -12.62 7.68
N ILE A 145 4.03 -11.94 7.50
CA ILE A 145 3.93 -10.70 6.74
C ILE A 145 3.51 -9.62 7.74
N PRO A 146 4.42 -8.76 8.24
CA PRO A 146 4.07 -7.70 9.19
C PRO A 146 3.14 -6.67 8.54
N TYR A 147 2.34 -5.93 9.32
CA TYR A 147 1.63 -4.77 8.78
C TYR A 147 2.62 -3.67 8.38
N PRO A 148 2.27 -2.74 7.46
CA PRO A 148 3.14 -1.62 7.10
C PRO A 148 3.68 -0.82 8.29
N LYS A 149 2.86 -0.64 9.34
CA LYS A 149 3.23 0.02 10.60
C LYS A 149 4.24 -0.78 11.44
N ASP A 150 4.34 -2.09 11.24
CA ASP A 150 5.14 -3.01 12.05
C ASP A 150 6.42 -3.48 11.32
N ILE A 151 6.70 -2.99 10.10
CA ILE A 151 7.86 -3.43 9.29
C ILE A 151 9.19 -3.19 10.02
N VAL A 152 9.28 -2.16 10.85
CA VAL A 152 10.49 -1.78 11.60
C VAL A 152 10.33 -1.99 13.11
N ALA A 153 9.44 -2.93 13.48
CA ALA A 153 9.23 -3.33 14.87
C ALA A 153 10.59 -3.62 15.57
N PRO A 154 10.75 -3.23 16.84
CA PRO A 154 9.70 -2.82 17.78
C PRO A 154 9.22 -1.36 17.62
N ARG A 155 9.86 -0.54 16.78
CA ARG A 155 9.39 0.82 16.50
C ARG A 155 8.24 0.80 15.50
N LEU A 156 7.25 1.66 15.68
CA LEU A 156 6.23 1.90 14.65
C LEU A 156 6.84 2.63 13.45
N ASN A 157 6.55 2.13 12.25
CA ASN A 157 6.88 2.81 11.01
C ASN A 157 5.99 4.04 10.83
N SER A 158 6.47 5.06 10.12
CA SER A 158 5.71 6.28 9.91
C SER A 158 4.45 6.04 9.06
N GLN A 159 3.39 6.79 9.35
CA GLN A 159 2.15 6.72 8.58
C GLN A 159 2.32 7.35 7.19
N GLY A 160 2.15 6.54 6.15
CA GLY A 160 1.97 7.03 4.77
C GLY A 160 0.50 7.17 4.36
N HIS A 161 0.23 8.06 3.41
CA HIS A 161 -1.10 8.31 2.82
C HIS A 161 -1.27 7.62 1.46
N ASN A 162 -2.45 7.07 1.20
CA ASN A 162 -2.79 6.54 -0.12
C ASN A 162 -3.31 7.65 -1.03
N ILE A 163 -2.41 8.25 -1.81
CA ILE A 163 -2.77 9.30 -2.79
C ILE A 163 -3.54 8.78 -4.01
N ASN A 164 -3.82 7.47 -4.10
CA ASN A 164 -4.70 6.92 -5.14
C ASN A 164 -6.14 6.72 -4.63
N ASP A 165 -6.42 7.01 -3.37
CA ASP A 165 -7.76 7.00 -2.81
C ASP A 165 -8.33 8.42 -2.84
N PHE A 166 -9.29 8.64 -3.75
CA PHE A 166 -9.90 9.95 -3.93
C PHE A 166 -10.64 10.46 -2.68
N ALA A 167 -11.21 9.58 -1.86
CA ALA A 167 -11.91 9.99 -0.65
C ALA A 167 -10.93 10.42 0.45
N ILE A 168 -9.75 9.80 0.52
CA ILE A 168 -8.67 10.23 1.40
C ILE A 168 -8.09 11.55 0.90
N LEU A 169 -7.80 11.64 -0.41
CA LEU A 169 -7.26 12.85 -1.02
C LEU A 169 -8.16 14.07 -0.81
N ASP A 170 -9.47 13.93 -1.04
CA ASP A 170 -10.43 15.03 -0.90
C ASP A 170 -10.38 15.64 0.52
N LYS A 171 -10.39 14.78 1.54
CA LYS A 171 -10.25 15.20 2.95
C LYS A 171 -8.89 15.86 3.22
N MET A 172 -7.81 15.31 2.68
CA MET A 172 -6.48 15.88 2.83
C MET A 172 -6.39 17.25 2.18
N TYR A 173 -6.93 17.42 0.97
CA TYR A 173 -6.92 18.71 0.27
C TYR A 173 -7.66 19.78 1.06
N SER A 174 -8.85 19.50 1.59
CA SER A 174 -9.57 20.48 2.42
C SER A 174 -8.75 20.91 3.65
N SER A 175 -8.06 19.96 4.29
CA SER A 175 -7.21 20.27 5.45
C SER A 175 -5.93 21.02 5.07
N ILE A 176 -5.32 20.69 3.93
CA ILE A 176 -4.11 21.36 3.42
C ILE A 176 -4.46 22.79 2.99
N GLU A 177 -5.59 22.99 2.32
CA GLU A 177 -6.06 24.30 1.84
C GLU A 177 -6.22 25.31 2.97
N GLU A 178 -6.68 24.85 4.14
CA GLU A 178 -6.75 25.66 5.37
C GLU A 178 -5.40 26.29 5.70
N TYR A 179 -4.31 25.51 5.61
CA TYR A 179 -2.96 25.95 5.96
C TYR A 179 -2.24 26.66 4.82
N THR A 180 -2.50 26.32 3.56
CA THR A 180 -1.89 27.02 2.40
C THR A 180 -2.47 28.40 2.20
N SER A 181 -3.67 28.66 2.72
CA SER A 181 -4.31 29.99 2.65
C SER A 181 -3.82 30.95 3.75
N ILE A 182 -3.03 30.45 4.71
CA ILE A 182 -2.43 31.25 5.77
C ILE A 182 -1.21 31.96 5.20
N ASN A 183 -1.24 33.31 5.22
CA ASN A 183 -0.17 34.17 4.71
C ASN A 183 0.49 35.01 5.81
N ASN A 184 0.45 34.53 7.05
CA ASN A 184 1.03 35.22 8.22
C ASN A 184 1.88 34.29 9.08
N TYR A 185 2.54 33.30 8.47
CA TYR A 185 3.52 32.49 9.19
C TYR A 185 4.66 33.38 9.69
N GLU A 186 5.10 33.15 10.93
CA GLU A 186 6.24 33.85 11.52
C GLU A 186 7.30 32.82 11.94
N ALA A 187 8.53 33.02 11.48
CA ALA A 187 9.71 32.27 11.93
C ALA A 187 10.67 33.24 12.63
N LEU A 188 11.06 32.93 13.86
CA LEU A 188 12.00 33.73 14.64
C LEU A 188 12.94 32.82 15.46
N PRO A 189 14.12 33.32 15.86
CA PRO A 189 15.03 32.52 16.67
C PRO A 189 14.44 32.29 18.07
N ILE A 190 14.38 31.04 18.52
CA ILE A 190 13.89 30.67 19.85
C ILE A 190 15.09 30.62 20.81
N VAL A 191 15.47 31.78 21.37
CA VAL A 191 16.63 31.93 22.27
C VAL A 191 16.22 32.68 23.53
N ASP A 192 16.36 32.04 24.69
CA ASP A 192 16.02 32.67 25.97
C ASP A 192 16.93 33.87 26.29
N GLY A 193 16.31 34.95 26.78
CA GLY A 193 16.96 36.20 27.11
C GLY A 193 17.25 37.14 25.94
N ILE A 194 16.73 36.86 24.74
CA ILE A 194 16.83 37.76 23.58
C ILE A 194 15.45 38.09 23.03
N SER A 195 15.22 39.38 22.78
CA SER A 195 14.06 39.89 22.07
C SER A 195 14.49 40.36 20.68
N PHE A 196 13.66 40.08 19.68
CA PHE A 196 13.88 40.53 18.31
C PHE A 196 12.92 41.66 17.96
N ASP A 197 13.39 42.61 17.15
CA ASP A 197 12.53 43.62 16.56
C ASP A 197 11.80 43.03 15.35
N LYS A 198 10.47 43.15 15.32
CA LYS A 198 9.66 42.73 14.17
C LYS A 198 10.00 43.52 12.90
N ASN A 199 10.64 44.68 13.03
CA ASN A 199 11.10 45.46 11.88
C ASN A 199 12.25 44.80 11.11
N ASP A 200 12.97 43.84 11.70
CA ASP A 200 14.05 43.09 11.04
C ASP A 200 13.55 41.88 10.24
N ALA A 201 12.24 41.67 10.21
CA ALA A 201 11.63 40.54 9.53
C ALA A 201 11.72 40.69 7.99
N GLN A 202 12.00 39.58 7.32
CA GLN A 202 12.07 39.48 5.87
C GLN A 202 10.92 38.62 5.35
N ASP A 203 10.34 39.00 4.22
CA ASP A 203 9.27 38.23 3.59
C ASP A 203 9.75 36.85 3.14
N VAL A 204 8.95 35.83 3.42
CA VAL A 204 9.11 34.49 2.86
C VAL A 204 8.16 34.37 1.66
N ILE A 205 8.71 34.00 0.51
CA ILE A 205 8.02 34.04 -0.78
C ILE A 205 7.69 32.62 -1.25
N ASN A 206 6.45 32.40 -1.66
CA ASN A 206 6.02 31.16 -2.28
C ASN A 206 6.66 30.99 -3.66
N PRO A 207 7.45 29.94 -3.92
CA PRO A 207 8.13 29.76 -5.20
C PRO A 207 7.17 29.43 -6.35
N ASN A 208 5.91 29.06 -6.07
CA ASN A 208 4.95 28.67 -7.10
C ASN A 208 4.24 29.87 -7.75
N ASP A 209 4.00 30.95 -7.00
CA ASP A 209 3.22 32.11 -7.46
C ASP A 209 3.79 33.49 -7.05
N ASN A 210 4.91 33.51 -6.30
CA ASN A 210 5.56 34.70 -5.76
C ASN A 210 4.74 35.49 -4.73
N SER A 211 3.71 34.89 -4.13
CA SER A 211 3.00 35.49 -2.98
C SER A 211 3.86 35.47 -1.71
N VAL A 212 3.60 36.42 -0.78
CA VAL A 212 4.21 36.40 0.56
C VAL A 212 3.40 35.46 1.45
N ILE A 213 4.04 34.45 2.03
CA ILE A 213 3.40 33.46 2.91
C ILE A 213 3.60 33.74 4.40
N GLY A 214 4.56 34.62 4.71
CA GLY A 214 4.95 34.89 6.07
C GLY A 214 6.24 35.70 6.13
N THR A 215 6.82 35.76 7.32
CA THR A 215 8.06 36.49 7.57
C THR A 215 9.03 35.67 8.41
N VAL A 216 10.33 35.94 8.22
CA VAL A 216 11.41 35.33 8.98
C VAL A 216 12.34 36.40 9.54
N ILE A 217 12.69 36.27 10.82
CA ILE A 217 13.79 36.99 11.44
C ILE A 217 14.97 36.02 11.53
N ASN A 218 16.08 36.38 10.90
CA ASN A 218 17.31 35.59 10.96
C ASN A 218 18.06 35.89 12.25
N ALA A 219 18.65 34.86 12.86
CA ALA A 219 19.51 35.05 14.03
C ALA A 219 20.78 35.84 13.66
N ASP A 220 21.12 36.82 14.49
CA ASP A 220 22.38 37.55 14.39
C ASP A 220 23.48 36.89 15.24
N PHE A 221 24.66 37.52 15.26
CA PHE A 221 25.81 37.01 16.00
C PHE A 221 25.56 36.94 17.52
N ASP A 222 24.89 37.93 18.09
CA ASP A 222 24.63 37.98 19.53
C ASP A 222 23.59 36.94 19.94
N ALA A 223 22.57 36.72 19.12
CA ALA A 223 21.61 35.63 19.25
C ALA A 223 22.28 34.26 19.22
N ALA A 224 23.15 34.02 18.24
CA ALA A 224 23.90 32.76 18.16
C ALA A 224 24.81 32.56 19.38
N LYS A 225 25.51 33.61 19.83
CA LYS A 225 26.39 33.55 21.01
C LYS A 225 25.61 33.25 22.28
N LYS A 226 24.45 33.89 22.48
CA LYS A 226 23.60 33.64 23.66
C LYS A 226 22.99 32.24 23.61
N ALA A 227 22.55 31.76 22.45
CA ALA A 227 22.07 30.40 22.29
C ALA A 227 23.12 29.36 22.70
N MET A 228 24.39 29.57 22.31
CA MET A 228 25.50 28.71 22.73
C MET A 228 25.74 28.75 24.24
N SER A 229 25.72 29.92 24.86
CA SER A 229 25.82 30.07 26.33
C SER A 229 24.70 29.31 27.04
N ASN A 230 23.45 29.48 26.58
CA ASN A 230 22.29 28.80 27.16
C ASN A 230 22.41 27.28 27.01
N ALA A 231 22.93 26.79 25.87
CA ALA A 231 23.16 25.38 25.64
C ALA A 231 24.25 24.80 26.55
N GLU A 232 25.34 25.54 26.78
CA GLU A 232 26.42 25.15 27.71
C GLU A 232 25.90 25.10 29.16
N GLU A 233 25.14 26.10 29.58
CA GLU A 233 24.51 26.15 30.91
C GLU A 233 23.51 25.00 31.12
N ALA A 234 22.73 24.63 30.09
CA ALA A 234 21.78 23.53 30.16
C ALA A 234 22.41 22.14 29.98
N PHE A 235 23.68 22.06 29.54
CA PHE A 235 24.30 20.81 29.15
C PHE A 235 24.39 19.80 30.29
N GLU A 236 24.82 20.22 31.49
CA GLU A 236 24.97 19.30 32.62
C GLU A 236 23.64 18.62 33.00
N SER A 237 22.54 19.39 33.05
CA SER A 237 21.22 18.88 33.41
C SER A 237 20.62 18.00 32.30
N TRP A 238 20.79 18.39 31.04
CA TRP A 238 20.37 17.58 29.89
C TRP A 238 21.16 16.28 29.76
N ASN A 239 22.48 16.32 29.97
CA ASN A 239 23.35 15.15 29.93
C ASN A 239 23.03 14.18 31.09
N ALA A 240 22.63 14.70 32.25
CA ALA A 240 22.15 13.90 33.37
C ALA A 240 20.75 13.27 33.16
N THR A 241 19.99 13.72 32.15
CA THR A 241 18.70 13.12 31.79
C THR A 241 18.93 11.68 31.32
N SER A 242 18.05 10.74 31.71
CA SER A 242 18.21 9.33 31.32
C SER A 242 18.04 9.14 29.81
N ALA A 243 18.60 8.04 29.27
CA ALA A 243 18.41 7.71 27.85
C ALA A 243 16.93 7.51 27.50
N ASP A 244 16.17 6.87 28.38
CA ASP A 244 14.73 6.61 28.19
C ASP A 244 13.94 7.92 28.11
N GLN A 245 14.17 8.86 29.03
CA GLN A 245 13.50 10.17 28.99
C GLN A 245 13.82 10.98 27.72
N ARG A 246 15.04 10.86 27.19
CA ARG A 246 15.39 11.49 25.90
C ARG A 246 14.70 10.80 24.73
N ALA A 247 14.58 9.48 24.76
CA ALA A 247 13.82 8.73 23.77
C ALA A 247 12.33 9.14 23.80
N ASP A 248 11.72 9.26 24.99
CA ASP A 248 10.33 9.71 25.15
C ASP A 248 10.08 11.10 24.57
N ILE A 249 11.09 11.99 24.55
CA ILE A 249 10.99 13.30 23.91
C ILE A 249 10.94 13.15 22.38
N LEU A 250 11.77 12.27 21.80
CA LEU A 250 11.80 12.02 20.36
C LEU A 250 10.53 11.30 19.88
N GLU A 251 10.01 10.36 20.67
CA GLU A 251 8.76 9.66 20.35
C GLU A 251 7.58 10.62 20.36
N ARG A 252 7.45 11.46 21.38
CA ARG A 252 6.42 12.52 21.40
C ARG A 252 6.57 13.51 20.25
N PHE A 253 7.81 13.82 19.84
CA PHE A 253 8.04 14.67 18.68
C PHE A 253 7.56 13.98 17.39
N ALA A 254 7.81 12.68 17.23
CA ALA A 254 7.29 11.91 16.10
C ALA A 254 5.75 11.88 16.08
N ASP A 255 5.11 11.67 17.22
CA ASP A 255 3.63 11.71 17.33
C ASP A 255 3.08 13.09 16.93
N LEU A 256 3.77 14.17 17.32
CA LEU A 256 3.39 15.54 16.94
C LEU A 256 3.57 15.79 15.44
N LEU A 257 4.60 15.22 14.81
CA LEU A 257 4.77 15.29 13.36
C LEU A 257 3.61 14.58 12.64
N GLU A 258 3.24 13.37 13.09
CA GLU A 258 2.11 12.63 12.51
C GLU A 258 0.79 13.39 12.71
N ALA A 259 0.51 13.87 13.92
CA ALA A 259 -0.70 14.63 14.23
C ALA A 259 -0.84 15.94 13.43
N ASN A 260 0.29 16.53 12.99
CA ASN A 260 0.31 17.80 12.24
C ASN A 260 0.71 17.61 10.77
N THR A 261 0.66 16.39 10.23
CA THR A 261 1.17 16.07 8.89
C THR A 261 0.59 16.97 7.80
N ASN A 262 -0.73 17.18 7.76
CA ASN A 262 -1.35 18.04 6.73
C ASN A 262 -0.84 19.50 6.79
N LYS A 263 -0.63 20.05 8.00
CA LYS A 263 -0.07 21.39 8.18
C LYS A 263 1.37 21.46 7.68
N LEU A 264 2.18 20.46 8.05
CA LEU A 264 3.59 20.41 7.66
C LEU A 264 3.74 20.24 6.15
N ILE A 265 2.93 19.37 5.53
CA ILE A 265 2.83 19.24 4.07
C ILE A 265 2.46 20.57 3.44
N ALA A 266 1.42 21.25 3.93
CA ALA A 266 0.98 22.54 3.40
C ALA A 266 2.10 23.58 3.41
N ILE A 267 2.81 23.71 4.54
CA ILE A 267 3.95 24.63 4.67
C ILE A 267 5.07 24.23 3.69
N ALA A 268 5.43 22.95 3.61
CA ALA A 268 6.45 22.48 2.67
C ALA A 268 6.07 22.73 1.19
N MET A 269 4.78 22.69 0.85
CA MET A 269 4.27 23.02 -0.48
C MET A 269 4.44 24.51 -0.80
N ILE A 270 4.01 25.40 0.11
CA ILE A 270 4.03 26.85 -0.14
C ILE A 270 5.39 27.50 0.12
N GLU A 271 6.24 26.95 1.00
CA GLU A 271 7.57 27.51 1.31
C GLU A 271 8.64 26.91 0.39
N ALA A 272 8.62 25.59 0.20
CA ALA A 272 9.68 24.87 -0.51
C ALA A 272 9.26 24.33 -1.89
N GLY A 273 8.04 24.62 -2.36
CA GLY A 273 7.55 24.20 -3.67
C GLY A 273 7.39 22.68 -3.81
N LYS A 274 7.19 21.97 -2.70
CA LYS A 274 7.02 20.51 -2.72
C LYS A 274 5.67 20.13 -3.34
N THR A 275 5.62 18.94 -3.91
CA THR A 275 4.35 18.31 -4.31
C THR A 275 3.84 17.43 -3.17
N LEU A 276 2.53 17.10 -3.16
CA LEU A 276 1.95 16.19 -2.16
C LEU A 276 2.66 14.83 -2.09
N ALA A 277 3.23 14.35 -3.21
CA ALA A 277 3.98 13.10 -3.25
C ALA A 277 5.42 13.22 -2.71
N ASN A 278 5.92 14.45 -2.49
CA ASN A 278 7.25 14.71 -1.95
C ASN A 278 7.24 15.37 -0.57
N GLY A 279 6.07 15.84 -0.14
CA GLY A 279 5.81 16.45 1.17
C GLY A 279 5.52 15.41 2.24
#